data_AF-A0A8H2RQZ5-F1
#
_entry.id   AF-A0A8H2RQZ5-F1
#
_cell.length_a   1.000
_cell.length_b   1.000
_cell.length_c   1.000
_cell.angle_alpha   90.00
_cell.angle_beta   90.00
_cell.angle_gamma   90.00
#
_symmetry.space_group_name_H-M   'P 1'
#
loop_
_entity.id
_entity.type
_entity.pdbx_description
1 polymer ?
#
loop_
_entity_poly.entity_id
_entity_poly.type
_entity_poly.pdbx_seq_one_letter_code
_entity_poly.pdbx_strand_id
1 'polypeptide(L)'
;MSAFLTSGVYLQRVESLDETQITLSIIRNIDRTTSSQVDYFKDSTPMILHVRENGRSLTLDFDPWSDINVTSDNHIDQKDIDALTLLGAAYYHQSTIGPENGAFLRFLSTDAPYFRVIIEKWELSEPPRPLNTFFAFDTEIFEAGSPFEITTDEPETGYQVRVGDDLQNLAKAFTQLTL
;
A
#
# COMPACT_ATOMS: atom_id res chain seq x y z
N MET A 1 21.02 8.84 -2.66
CA MET A 1 19.82 9.23 -1.90
C MET A 1 19.98 8.69 -0.49
N SER A 2 19.54 9.45 0.53
CA SER A 2 19.60 9.03 1.93
C SER A 2 18.85 7.70 2.11
N ALA A 3 19.52 6.65 2.59
CA ALA A 3 18.95 5.31 2.82
C ALA A 3 17.89 5.27 3.95
N PHE A 4 17.43 6.44 4.40
CA PHE A 4 16.60 6.62 5.59
C PHE A 4 15.23 7.25 5.28
N LEU A 5 15.02 7.70 4.04
CA LEU A 5 13.71 8.20 3.59
C LEU A 5 12.85 7.04 3.09
N THR A 6 11.59 7.00 3.54
CA THR A 6 10.61 6.00 3.13
C THR A 6 9.45 6.71 2.42
N SER A 7 9.12 6.24 1.22
CA SER A 7 7.85 6.54 0.53
C SER A 7 6.97 5.29 0.53
N GLY A 8 5.66 5.48 0.47
CA GLY A 8 4.68 4.41 0.51
C GLY A 8 3.26 4.89 0.29
N VAL A 9 2.30 3.95 0.37
CA VAL A 9 0.87 4.25 0.30
C VAL A 9 0.18 3.63 1.50
N TYR A 10 -0.57 4.45 2.23
CA TYR A 10 -1.49 3.99 3.25
C TYR A 10 -2.88 3.75 2.67
N LEU A 11 -3.54 2.67 3.09
CA LEU A 11 -4.85 2.24 2.65
C LEU A 11 -5.72 1.95 3.87
N GLN A 12 -6.97 2.41 3.84
CA GLN A 12 -7.97 2.10 4.87
C GLN A 12 -9.32 1.85 4.20
N ARG A 13 -10.02 0.80 4.65
CA ARG A 13 -11.38 0.50 4.20
C ARG A 13 -12.39 1.13 5.16
N VAL A 14 -13.39 1.79 4.60
CA VAL A 14 -14.56 2.29 5.33
C VAL A 14 -15.81 1.73 4.65
N GLU A 15 -16.55 0.89 5.37
CA GLU A 15 -17.75 0.25 4.86
C GLU A 15 -19.00 1.02 5.33
N SER A 16 -19.89 1.32 4.38
CA SER A 16 -21.22 1.88 4.64
C SER A 16 -22.29 0.98 4.02
N LEU A 17 -23.58 1.27 4.28
CA LEU A 17 -24.69 0.47 3.76
C LEU A 17 -24.78 0.47 2.23
N ASP A 18 -24.38 1.57 1.58
CA ASP A 18 -24.58 1.78 0.14
C ASP A 18 -23.28 1.71 -0.67
N GLU A 19 -22.13 1.80 -0.01
CA GLU A 19 -20.82 1.96 -0.65
C GLU A 19 -19.68 1.51 0.27
N THR A 20 -18.62 0.96 -0.33
CA THR A 20 -17.32 0.81 0.32
C THR A 20 -16.37 1.88 -0.19
N GLN A 21 -15.72 2.59 0.73
CA GLN A 21 -14.68 3.56 0.41
C GLN A 21 -13.32 2.99 0.79
N ILE A 22 -12.34 3.16 -0.09
CA ILE A 22 -10.93 2.95 0.26
C ILE A 22 -10.28 4.33 0.32
N THR A 23 -9.88 4.77 1.51
CA THR A 23 -9.00 5.93 1.65
C THR A 23 -7.59 5.51 1.26
N LEU A 24 -6.98 6.23 0.33
CA LEU A 24 -5.59 6.09 -0.06
C LEU A 24 -4.83 7.33 0.39
N SER A 25 -3.61 7.19 0.89
CA SER A 25 -2.75 8.33 1.20
C SER A 25 -1.34 8.05 0.68
N ILE A 26 -0.91 8.79 -0.33
CA ILE A 26 0.46 8.72 -0.83
C ILE A 26 1.34 9.46 0.16
N ILE A 27 2.40 8.80 0.60
CA ILE A 27 3.31 9.28 1.61
C ILE A 27 4.72 9.28 1.01
N ARG A 28 5.41 10.42 1.04
CA ARG A 28 6.74 10.56 0.42
C ARG A 28 7.76 11.10 1.40
N ASN A 29 9.00 10.67 1.23
CA ASN A 29 10.17 11.25 1.89
C ASN A 29 10.07 11.31 3.43
N ILE A 30 9.50 10.28 4.06
CA ILE A 30 9.47 10.21 5.52
C ILE A 30 10.84 9.82 6.08
N ASP A 31 11.39 10.66 6.94
CA ASP A 31 12.56 10.35 7.74
C ASP A 31 12.17 9.49 8.95
N ARG A 32 12.54 8.20 8.94
CA ARG A 32 12.29 7.28 10.06
C ARG A 32 13.35 7.35 11.17
N THR A 33 14.41 8.15 11.01
CA THR A 33 15.51 8.27 12.00
C THR A 33 15.22 9.29 13.10
N THR A 34 14.29 10.22 12.87
CA THR A 34 13.81 11.16 13.89
C THR A 34 12.71 10.48 14.71
N SER A 35 13.11 9.98 15.88
CA SER A 35 12.31 9.11 16.73
C SER A 35 11.09 9.79 17.37
N SER A 36 10.05 8.98 17.52
CA SER A 36 8.90 9.01 18.46
C SER A 36 7.54 9.58 18.02
N GLN A 37 7.44 10.51 17.06
CA GLN A 37 6.15 10.89 16.46
C GLN A 37 6.36 11.35 15.01
N VAL A 38 6.67 10.40 14.13
CA VAL A 38 6.52 10.66 12.70
C VAL A 38 5.03 10.76 12.43
N ASP A 39 4.55 11.97 12.15
CA ASP A 39 3.22 12.14 11.59
C ASP A 39 3.27 11.76 10.12
N TYR A 40 2.98 10.48 9.85
CA TYR A 40 3.02 9.90 8.51
C TYR A 40 2.08 10.60 7.53
N PHE A 41 1.10 11.35 8.03
CA PHE A 41 0.00 11.90 7.24
C PHE A 41 0.12 13.40 7.00
N LYS A 42 1.01 14.11 7.72
CA LYS A 42 1.15 15.57 7.65
C LYS A 42 1.33 16.11 6.23
N ASP A 43 2.13 15.43 5.44
CA ASP A 43 2.43 15.80 4.04
C ASP A 43 1.95 14.71 3.06
N SER A 44 0.91 13.96 3.46
CA SER A 44 0.33 12.93 2.60
C SER A 44 -0.64 13.52 1.57
N THR A 45 -0.78 12.83 0.44
CA THR A 45 -1.77 13.14 -0.58
C THR A 45 -2.97 12.20 -0.43
N PRO A 46 -4.07 12.63 0.22
CA PRO A 46 -5.24 11.78 0.44
C PRO A 46 -6.11 11.68 -0.82
N MET A 47 -6.72 10.52 -1.00
CA MET A 47 -7.64 10.21 -2.08
C MET A 47 -8.69 9.22 -1.58
N ILE A 48 -9.84 9.17 -2.24
CA ILE A 48 -10.92 8.23 -1.89
C ILE A 48 -11.29 7.45 -3.14
N LEU A 49 -11.12 6.14 -3.09
CA LEU A 49 -11.70 5.25 -4.10
C LEU A 49 -13.08 4.82 -3.64
N HIS A 50 -14.09 5.23 -4.40
CA HIS A 50 -15.46 4.81 -4.25
C HIS A 50 -15.65 3.45 -4.94
N VAL A 51 -16.05 2.43 -4.17
CA VAL A 51 -16.34 1.08 -4.65
C VAL A 51 -17.85 0.83 -4.53
N ARG A 52 -18.54 0.85 -5.66
CA ARG A 52 -19.99 0.65 -5.77
C ARG A 52 -20.32 -0.65 -6.49
N GLU A 53 -21.55 -1.12 -6.31
CA GLU A 53 -22.08 -2.30 -7.00
C GLU A 53 -21.20 -3.55 -6.82
N ASN A 54 -20.68 -3.76 -5.60
CA ASN A 54 -19.77 -4.86 -5.26
C ASN A 54 -18.50 -4.91 -6.14
N GLY A 55 -17.89 -3.76 -6.40
CA GLY A 55 -16.63 -3.65 -7.15
C GLY A 55 -16.78 -3.49 -8.66
N ARG A 56 -18.01 -3.34 -9.18
CA ARG A 56 -18.23 -3.11 -10.62
C ARG A 56 -18.00 -1.67 -11.06
N SER A 57 -18.21 -0.72 -10.15
CA SER A 57 -17.97 0.69 -10.39
C SER A 57 -16.92 1.19 -9.42
N LEU A 58 -15.83 1.69 -9.98
CA LEU A 58 -14.67 2.25 -9.28
C LEU A 58 -14.52 3.70 -9.72
N THR A 59 -14.44 4.63 -8.76
CA THR A 59 -14.22 6.06 -9.04
C THR A 59 -13.26 6.62 -8.02
N LEU A 60 -12.13 7.15 -8.49
CA LEU A 60 -11.11 7.74 -7.63
C LEU A 60 -11.33 9.27 -7.55
N ASP A 61 -11.63 9.74 -6.35
CA ASP A 61 -11.78 11.15 -6.02
C ASP A 61 -10.51 11.65 -5.34
N PHE A 62 -9.95 12.75 -5.85
CA PHE A 62 -8.75 13.40 -5.32
C PHE A 62 -8.80 14.91 -5.60
N ASP A 63 -8.03 15.68 -4.87
CA ASP A 63 -7.90 17.12 -5.11
C ASP A 63 -7.13 17.36 -6.43
N PRO A 64 -7.67 18.12 -7.42
CA PRO A 64 -6.99 18.38 -8.69
C PRO A 64 -5.61 19.03 -8.58
N TRP A 65 -5.28 19.66 -7.45
CA TRP A 65 -3.96 20.26 -7.21
C TRP A 65 -2.99 19.33 -6.47
N SER A 66 -3.44 18.11 -6.13
CA SER A 66 -2.61 17.12 -5.46
C SER A 66 -1.56 16.51 -6.37
N ASP A 67 -0.38 16.27 -5.81
CA ASP A 67 0.65 15.48 -6.47
C ASP A 67 0.34 13.97 -6.32
N ILE A 68 -0.32 13.42 -7.34
CA ILE A 68 -0.63 12.00 -7.45
C ILE A 68 0.30 11.27 -8.44
N ASN A 69 1.39 11.90 -8.89
CA ASN A 69 2.29 11.31 -9.90
C ASN A 69 3.00 10.09 -9.32
N VAL A 70 2.55 8.89 -9.68
CA VAL A 70 3.05 7.61 -9.19
C VAL A 70 3.59 6.75 -10.31
N THR A 71 3.80 7.33 -11.50
CA THR A 71 4.40 6.65 -12.64
C THR A 71 5.74 7.29 -13.01
N SER A 72 6.54 6.58 -13.82
CA SER A 72 7.91 7.02 -14.16
C SER A 72 7.96 8.10 -15.25
N ASP A 73 6.84 8.46 -15.86
CA ASP A 73 6.81 9.41 -16.97
C ASP A 73 6.73 10.88 -16.54
N ASN A 74 6.63 11.14 -15.23
CA ASN A 74 6.58 12.46 -14.61
C ASN A 74 5.41 13.35 -15.06
N HIS A 75 4.32 12.76 -15.54
CA HIS A 75 3.07 13.47 -15.83
C HIS A 75 2.00 12.99 -14.87
N ILE A 76 1.09 13.88 -14.48
CA ILE A 76 -0.14 13.48 -13.78
C ILE A 76 -1.17 13.20 -14.88
N ASP A 77 -1.43 11.92 -15.15
CA ASP A 77 -2.35 11.49 -16.19
C ASP A 77 -3.23 10.31 -15.78
N GLN A 78 -3.96 9.75 -16.76
CA GLN A 78 -4.87 8.62 -16.52
C GLN A 78 -4.14 7.37 -15.99
N LYS A 79 -2.86 7.18 -16.29
CA LYS A 79 -2.09 6.02 -15.83
C LYS A 79 -1.88 6.06 -14.33
N ASP A 80 -1.64 7.23 -13.74
CA ASP A 80 -1.55 7.37 -12.29
C ASP A 80 -2.88 7.00 -11.63
N ILE A 81 -3.99 7.53 -12.19
CA ILE A 81 -5.34 7.23 -11.74
C ILE A 81 -5.62 5.73 -11.84
N ASP A 82 -5.28 5.09 -12.96
CA ASP A 82 -5.49 3.66 -13.19
C ASP A 82 -4.66 2.82 -12.21
N ALA A 83 -3.40 3.18 -11.98
CA ALA A 83 -2.51 2.47 -11.06
C ALA A 83 -3.00 2.57 -9.60
N LEU A 84 -3.44 3.76 -9.18
CA LEU A 84 -3.99 4.00 -7.84
C LEU A 84 -5.35 3.32 -7.66
N THR A 85 -6.19 3.34 -8.69
CA THR A 85 -7.47 2.62 -8.72
C THR A 85 -7.25 1.12 -8.60
N LEU A 86 -6.27 0.57 -9.34
CA LEU A 86 -5.90 -0.84 -9.28
C LEU A 86 -5.40 -1.23 -7.88
N LEU A 87 -4.57 -0.39 -7.25
CA LEU A 87 -4.12 -0.61 -5.87
C LEU A 87 -5.30 -0.65 -4.90
N GLY A 88 -6.20 0.34 -4.95
CA GLY A 88 -7.36 0.39 -4.08
C GLY A 88 -8.32 -0.79 -4.30
N ALA A 89 -8.51 -1.22 -5.55
CA ALA A 89 -9.30 -2.40 -5.89
C ALA A 89 -8.66 -3.69 -5.36
N ALA A 90 -7.34 -3.85 -5.47
CA ALA A 90 -6.63 -4.99 -4.90
C ALA A 90 -6.79 -5.04 -3.37
N TYR A 91 -6.75 -3.88 -2.69
CA TYR A 91 -7.00 -3.78 -1.26
C TYR A 91 -8.47 -4.04 -0.87
N TYR A 92 -9.42 -3.70 -1.74
CA TYR A 92 -10.83 -4.06 -1.56
C TYR A 92 -11.06 -5.58 -1.62
N HIS A 93 -10.33 -6.30 -2.48
CA HIS A 93 -10.51 -7.75 -2.66
C HIS A 93 -9.75 -8.63 -1.68
N GLN A 94 -8.67 -8.14 -1.06
CA GLN A 94 -7.97 -8.91 -0.02
C GLN A 94 -8.79 -9.02 1.28
N SER A 95 -8.50 -10.03 2.08
CA SER A 95 -9.21 -10.36 3.32
C SER A 95 -8.31 -10.47 4.57
N THR A 96 -6.99 -10.60 4.39
CA THR A 96 -5.99 -10.73 5.45
C THR A 96 -5.93 -9.51 6.37
N ILE A 97 -6.10 -8.31 5.81
CA ILE A 97 -6.19 -7.05 6.55
C ILE A 97 -7.68 -6.70 6.63
N GLY A 98 -8.29 -7.03 7.77
CA GLY A 98 -9.69 -6.74 8.08
C GLY A 98 -10.02 -5.25 8.06
N PRO A 99 -11.30 -4.88 7.88
CA PRO A 99 -11.74 -3.49 7.73
C PRO A 99 -11.45 -2.60 8.94
N GLU A 100 -11.22 -3.20 10.12
CA GLU A 100 -10.83 -2.50 11.35
C GLU A 100 -9.35 -2.08 11.38
N ASN A 101 -8.59 -2.35 10.32
CA ASN A 101 -7.16 -2.05 10.21
C ASN A 101 -6.84 -1.32 8.90
N GLY A 102 -5.75 -0.55 8.91
CA GLY A 102 -5.12 -0.01 7.71
C GLY A 102 -3.97 -0.88 7.22
N ALA A 103 -3.54 -0.62 5.98
CA ALA A 103 -2.33 -1.18 5.40
C ALA A 103 -1.39 -0.06 4.97
N PHE A 104 -0.12 -0.12 5.35
CA PHE A 104 0.91 0.76 4.82
C PHE A 104 1.88 -0.06 3.96
N LEU A 105 1.97 0.26 2.68
CA LEU A 105 2.85 -0.41 1.72
C LEU A 105 4.04 0.47 1.39
N ARG A 106 5.23 -0.13 1.35
CA ARG A 106 6.47 0.54 0.98
C ARG A 106 7.45 -0.42 0.34
N PHE A 107 8.32 0.11 -0.51
CA PHE A 107 9.47 -0.65 -0.99
C PHE A 107 10.51 -0.77 0.13
N LEU A 108 11.07 -1.97 0.29
CA LEU A 108 12.32 -2.17 1.01
C LEU A 108 13.44 -1.91 0.02
N SER A 109 14.21 -0.83 0.23
CA SER A 109 15.37 -0.49 -0.61
C SER A 109 16.39 -1.63 -0.57
N THR A 110 16.40 -2.48 -1.59
CA THR A 110 17.47 -3.43 -1.85
C THR A 110 17.96 -3.25 -3.27
N ASP A 111 19.24 -3.57 -3.48
CA ASP A 111 19.83 -3.61 -4.82
C ASP A 111 18.95 -4.49 -5.74
N ALA A 112 18.76 -4.02 -6.98
CA ALA A 112 18.16 -4.83 -8.03
C ALA A 112 18.78 -6.24 -8.05
N PRO A 113 18.01 -7.33 -8.25
CA PRO A 113 16.84 -7.35 -9.13
C PRO A 113 15.49 -7.78 -8.54
N TYR A 114 15.26 -7.61 -7.22
CA TYR A 114 14.04 -8.11 -6.58
C TYR A 114 13.16 -6.97 -6.06
N PHE A 115 11.84 -7.02 -6.34
CA PHE A 115 10.89 -6.23 -5.59
C PHE A 115 10.68 -6.85 -4.21
N ARG A 116 10.90 -6.04 -3.19
CA ARG A 116 10.59 -6.37 -1.80
C ARG A 116 9.59 -5.34 -1.30
N VAL A 117 8.34 -5.74 -1.16
CA VAL A 117 7.29 -4.87 -0.63
C VAL A 117 7.09 -5.25 0.82
N ILE A 118 7.09 -4.25 1.69
CA ILE A 118 6.67 -4.41 3.06
C ILE A 118 5.23 -3.91 3.14
N ILE A 119 4.35 -4.76 3.66
CA ILE A 119 2.94 -4.44 3.93
C ILE A 119 2.78 -4.46 5.45
N GLU A 120 2.68 -3.30 6.06
CA GLU A 120 2.46 -3.17 7.50
C GLU A 120 0.95 -3.10 7.75
N LYS A 121 0.42 -3.99 8.60
CA LYS A 121 -0.95 -3.90 9.13
C LYS A 121 -0.96 -2.91 10.29
N TRP A 122 -1.85 -1.93 10.26
CA TRP A 122 -1.91 -0.85 11.23
C TRP A 122 -3.26 -0.85 11.95
N GLU A 123 -3.25 -0.63 13.26
CA GLU A 123 -4.45 -0.33 14.03
C GLU A 123 -4.95 1.07 13.67
N LEU A 124 -6.26 1.21 13.49
CA LEU A 124 -6.93 2.50 13.28
C LEU A 124 -7.10 3.28 14.60
N SER A 125 -6.02 3.46 15.35
CA SER A 125 -5.95 4.35 16.52
C SER A 125 -5.50 5.75 16.12
N GLU A 126 -5.61 6.73 17.02
CA GLU A 126 -5.11 8.09 16.79
C GLU A 126 -3.93 8.36 17.76
N PRO A 127 -2.67 8.41 17.27
CA PRO A 127 -2.22 8.18 15.89
C PRO A 127 -2.21 6.68 15.50
N PRO A 128 -2.31 6.35 14.19
CA PRO A 128 -2.27 4.96 13.71
C PRO A 128 -0.96 4.26 14.10
N ARG A 129 -1.03 2.97 14.45
CA ARG A 129 0.13 2.21 14.95
C ARG A 129 0.32 0.89 14.19
N PRO A 130 1.56 0.52 13.82
CA PRO A 130 1.83 -0.78 13.20
C PRO A 130 1.58 -1.91 14.21
N LEU A 131 0.85 -2.94 13.78
CA LEU A 131 0.52 -4.14 14.54
C LEU A 131 1.31 -5.36 14.08
N ASN A 132 1.36 -5.56 12.75
CA ASN A 132 2.03 -6.70 12.14
C ASN A 132 2.70 -6.27 10.83
N THR A 133 3.74 -7.01 10.42
CA THR A 133 4.46 -6.75 9.18
C THR A 133 4.45 -8.00 8.31
N PHE A 134 3.97 -7.84 7.08
CA PHE A 134 4.08 -8.84 6.04
C PHE A 134 5.20 -8.45 5.07
N PHE A 135 5.97 -9.46 4.66
CA PHE A 135 7.02 -9.32 3.68
C PHE A 135 6.60 -10.01 2.39
N ALA A 136 6.55 -9.25 1.31
CA ALA A 136 6.27 -9.76 -0.02
C ALA A 136 7.55 -9.75 -0.85
N PHE A 137 7.99 -10.93 -1.27
CA PHE A 137 9.19 -11.12 -2.08
C PHE A 137 8.81 -11.63 -3.46
N ASP A 138 9.32 -10.98 -4.50
CA ASP A 138 9.24 -11.52 -5.85
C ASP A 138 10.03 -12.83 -5.94
N THR A 139 9.38 -13.92 -6.34
CA THR A 139 10.00 -15.24 -6.43
C THR A 139 10.77 -15.46 -7.73
N GLU A 140 10.48 -14.67 -8.78
CA GLU A 140 11.03 -14.85 -10.13
C GLU A 140 11.34 -13.48 -10.75
N ILE A 141 12.55 -12.96 -10.43
CA ILE A 141 13.27 -11.83 -11.05
C ILE A 141 12.49 -11.07 -12.16
N PHE A 142 11.95 -9.88 -11.82
CA PHE A 142 11.54 -8.81 -12.75
C PHE A 142 10.63 -9.18 -13.94
N GLU A 143 9.84 -10.24 -13.86
CA GLU A 143 8.73 -10.41 -14.80
C GLU A 143 7.46 -9.79 -14.20
N ALA A 144 6.89 -8.80 -14.90
CA ALA A 144 5.60 -8.22 -14.57
C ALA A 144 4.53 -9.32 -14.63
N GLY A 145 4.29 -10.00 -13.51
CA GLY A 145 3.61 -11.29 -13.59
C GLY A 145 3.94 -12.25 -12.46
N SER A 146 5.21 -12.24 -12.00
CA SER A 146 5.77 -13.22 -11.07
C SER A 146 4.99 -13.31 -9.76
N PRO A 147 4.81 -14.53 -9.23
CA PRO A 147 4.16 -14.70 -7.94
C PRO A 147 4.98 -14.05 -6.82
N PHE A 148 4.29 -13.48 -5.84
CA PHE A 148 4.91 -13.01 -4.62
C PHE A 148 4.82 -14.12 -3.56
N GLU A 149 5.92 -14.40 -2.89
CA GLU A 149 5.85 -15.11 -1.62
C GLU A 149 5.59 -14.09 -0.51
N ILE A 150 4.45 -14.26 0.16
CA ILE A 150 4.05 -13.42 1.29
C ILE A 150 4.37 -14.18 2.59
N THR A 151 5.19 -13.59 3.45
CA THR A 151 5.51 -14.14 4.77
C THR A 151 5.22 -13.14 5.89
N THR A 152 5.05 -13.63 7.10
CA THR A 152 4.97 -12.84 8.34
C THR A 152 5.84 -13.50 9.40
N ASP A 153 6.34 -12.73 10.35
CA ASP A 153 6.99 -13.30 11.53
C ASP A 153 5.91 -13.86 12.47
N GLU A 154 6.05 -15.12 12.85
CA GLU A 154 5.19 -15.76 13.84
C GLU A 154 5.58 -15.29 15.26
N PRO A 155 4.68 -14.64 16.03
CA PRO A 155 5.06 -14.00 17.29
C PRO A 155 5.62 -14.96 18.36
N GLU A 156 5.17 -16.21 18.37
CA GLU A 156 5.56 -17.19 19.39
C GLU A 156 6.93 -17.83 19.12
N THR A 157 7.28 -18.00 17.84
CA THR A 157 8.47 -18.76 17.44
C THR A 157 9.56 -17.89 16.81
N GLY A 158 9.19 -16.71 16.29
CA GLY A 158 10.04 -15.85 15.50
C GLY A 158 10.35 -16.40 14.09
N TYR A 159 9.72 -17.49 13.67
CA TYR A 159 9.90 -18.03 12.32
C TYR A 159 9.02 -17.29 11.31
N GLN A 160 9.52 -17.19 10.08
CA GLN A 160 8.70 -16.71 8.97
C GLN A 160 7.76 -17.81 8.52
N VAL A 161 6.46 -17.48 8.50
CA VAL A 161 5.41 -18.36 8.00
C VAL A 161 4.75 -17.75 6.78
N ARG A 162 4.41 -18.59 5.80
CA ARG A 162 3.73 -18.15 4.58
C ARG A 162 2.30 -17.72 4.91
N VAL A 163 1.92 -16.55 4.41
CA VAL A 163 0.57 -16.00 4.48
C VAL A 163 -0.14 -16.27 3.16
N GLY A 164 -1.48 -16.36 3.20
CA GLY A 164 -2.30 -16.69 2.03
C GLY A 164 -2.04 -15.79 0.82
N ASP A 165 -2.53 -16.23 -0.34
CA ASP A 165 -2.23 -15.59 -1.62
C ASP A 165 -2.99 -14.26 -1.83
N ASP A 166 -3.86 -13.84 -0.90
CA ASP A 166 -4.74 -12.69 -1.07
C ASP A 166 -4.00 -11.33 -1.04
N LEU A 167 -2.86 -11.25 -0.35
CA LEU A 167 -1.98 -10.07 -0.38
C LEU A 167 -1.10 -9.99 -1.63
N GLN A 168 -1.01 -11.05 -2.45
CA GLN A 168 -0.16 -11.04 -3.65
C GLN A 168 -0.62 -9.99 -4.67
N ASN A 169 -1.93 -9.91 -4.93
CA ASN A 169 -2.48 -8.93 -5.86
C ASN A 169 -2.24 -7.50 -5.37
N LEU A 170 -2.27 -7.28 -4.06
CA LEU A 170 -1.98 -5.99 -3.46
C LEU A 170 -0.51 -5.60 -3.64
N ALA A 171 0.43 -6.51 -3.35
CA ALA A 171 1.85 -6.29 -3.58
C ALA A 171 2.16 -6.02 -5.06
N LYS A 172 1.54 -6.79 -5.96
CA LYS A 172 1.70 -6.66 -7.42
C LYS A 172 1.11 -5.37 -7.98
N ALA A 173 0.00 -4.88 -7.43
CA ALA A 173 -0.54 -3.57 -7.79
C ALA A 173 0.40 -2.45 -7.31
N PHE A 174 0.93 -2.57 -6.10
CA PHE A 174 1.87 -1.59 -5.53
C PHE A 174 3.18 -1.48 -6.31
N THR A 175 3.70 -2.58 -6.87
CA THR A 175 4.97 -2.55 -7.62
C THR A 175 4.87 -1.82 -8.96
N GLN A 176 3.67 -1.49 -9.41
CA GLN A 176 3.46 -0.63 -10.59
C GLN A 176 3.70 0.85 -10.28
N LEU A 177 3.74 1.22 -9.00
CA LEU A 177 3.95 2.58 -8.55
C LEU A 177 5.43 2.94 -8.47
N THR A 178 5.74 4.18 -8.81
CA THR A 178 7.05 4.83 -8.65
C THR A 178 6.90 5.92 -7.59
N LEU A 179 7.49 5.72 -6.41
CA LEU A 179 7.27 6.54 -5.21
C LEU A 179 8.51 7.26 -4.68
#